data_AF-A0A1P8KR32-F1
#
_entry.id   AF-A0A1P8KR32-F1
#
_cell.length_a   1.000
_cell.length_b   1.000
_cell.length_c   1.000
_cell.angle_alpha   90.00
_cell.angle_beta   90.00
_cell.angle_gamma   90.00
#
_symmetry.space_group_name_H-M   'P 1'
#
loop_
_entity.id
_entity.type
_entity.pdbx_description
1 polymer ?
#
loop_
_entity_poly.entity_id
_entity_poly.type
_entity_poly.pdbx_seq_one_letter_code
_entity_poly.pdbx_strand_id
1 'polypeptide(L)'
;MDTEELYVDLHPNVIKHVCKDLNLTYKKLSFELGYKPDTINKAASTGKVSDQLSKAIELYLENLRLKEELKDFDVIKQTLQNVMV
;
A
#
# COMPACT_ATOMS: atom_id res chain seq x y z
N MET A 1 -9.33 9.08 22.98
CA MET A 1 -8.27 8.65 22.06
C MET A 1 -8.97 7.83 21.00
N ASP A 2 -9.05 8.39 19.79
CA ASP A 2 -9.68 7.75 18.64
C ASP A 2 -8.79 6.60 18.11
N THR A 3 -9.37 5.62 17.43
CA THR A 3 -8.63 4.46 16.90
C THR A 3 -7.61 4.86 15.83
N GLU A 4 -7.91 5.89 15.04
CA GLU A 4 -6.98 6.50 14.07
C GLU A 4 -5.77 7.14 14.78
N GLU A 5 -6.03 7.90 15.84
CA GLU A 5 -5.02 8.61 16.62
C GLU A 5 -4.03 7.63 17.29
N LEU A 6 -4.55 6.54 17.86
CA LEU A 6 -3.72 5.48 18.45
C LEU A 6 -2.87 4.74 17.38
N TYR A 7 -3.41 4.54 16.18
CA TYR A 7 -2.69 3.88 15.10
C TYR A 7 -1.49 4.70 14.62
N VAL A 8 -1.67 6.02 14.44
CA VAL A 8 -0.60 6.95 14.05
C VAL A 8 0.52 6.98 15.09
N ASP A 9 0.17 6.98 16.38
CA ASP A 9 1.15 6.96 17.48
C ASP A 9 1.97 5.65 17.50
N LEU A 10 1.34 4.51 17.24
CA LEU A 10 2.02 3.20 17.18
C LEU A 10 2.84 3.04 15.88
N HIS A 11 2.46 3.73 14.81
CA HIS A 11 3.03 3.57 13.47
C HIS A 11 3.44 4.92 12.86
N PRO A 12 4.42 5.62 13.47
CA PRO A 12 4.75 7.00 13.12
C PRO A 12 5.33 7.16 11.70
N ASN A 13 5.62 6.05 11.01
CA ASN A 13 6.14 6.07 9.65
C ASN A 13 5.50 5.02 8.76
N VAL A 14 4.40 5.39 8.12
CA VAL A 14 3.65 4.54 7.18
C VAL A 14 4.54 3.93 6.08
N ILE A 15 5.60 4.62 5.62
CA ILE A 15 6.52 4.10 4.59
C ILE A 15 7.25 2.85 5.08
N LYS A 16 7.78 2.88 6.32
CA LYS A 16 8.50 1.73 6.88
C LYS A 16 7.60 0.52 7.04
N HIS A 17 6.36 0.75 7.50
CA HIS A 17 5.38 -0.32 7.69
C HIS A 17 4.97 -0.94 6.36
N VAL A 18 4.58 -0.12 5.38
CA VAL A 18 4.21 -0.61 4.04
C VAL A 18 5.35 -1.39 3.38
N CYS A 19 6.60 -0.90 3.47
CA CYS A 19 7.74 -1.65 2.94
C CYS A 19 7.99 -2.97 3.68
N LYS A 20 7.76 -3.02 4.99
CA LYS A 20 7.89 -4.26 5.77
C LYS A 20 6.80 -5.26 5.41
N ASP A 21 5.54 -4.81 5.43
CA ASP A 21 4.36 -5.68 5.27
C ASP A 21 4.26 -6.24 3.85
N LEU A 22 4.61 -5.42 2.84
CA LEU A 22 4.64 -5.84 1.44
C LEU A 22 5.99 -6.45 1.00
N ASN A 23 6.97 -6.56 1.91
CA ASN A 23 8.33 -7.00 1.61
C ASN A 23 8.97 -6.23 0.42
N LEU A 24 8.80 -4.90 0.42
CA LEU A 24 9.30 -3.99 -0.62
C LEU A 24 10.49 -3.18 -0.16
N THR A 25 11.38 -2.84 -1.09
CA THR A 25 12.41 -1.81 -0.86
C THR A 25 11.82 -0.40 -1.03
N TYR A 26 12.42 0.61 -0.39
CA TYR A 26 12.03 2.02 -0.62
C TYR A 26 12.13 2.44 -2.08
N LYS A 27 13.10 1.87 -2.82
CA LYS A 27 13.27 2.10 -4.27
C LYS A 27 12.10 1.55 -5.08
N LYS A 28 11.58 0.37 -4.71
CA LYS A 28 10.42 -0.20 -5.39
C LYS A 28 9.16 0.60 -5.06
N LEU A 29 8.94 0.92 -3.79
CA LEU A 29 7.83 1.77 -3.39
C LEU A 29 7.87 3.15 -4.09
N SER A 30 9.04 3.78 -4.19
CA SER A 30 9.16 5.06 -4.90
C SER A 30 8.77 4.96 -6.37
N PHE A 31 9.12 3.85 -7.03
CA PHE A 31 8.75 3.61 -8.42
C PHE A 31 7.23 3.43 -8.59
N GLU A 32 6.60 2.61 -7.74
CA GLU A 32 5.15 2.38 -7.78
C GLU A 32 4.35 3.67 -7.52
N LEU A 33 4.83 4.52 -6.60
CA LEU A 33 4.18 5.79 -6.26
C LEU A 33 4.51 6.93 -7.24
N GLY A 34 5.47 6.76 -8.15
CA GLY A 34 5.92 7.84 -9.05
C GLY A 34 6.76 8.93 -8.37
N TYR A 35 7.43 8.62 -7.26
CA TYR A 35 8.30 9.53 -6.52
C TYR A 35 9.79 9.23 -6.77
N LYS A 36 10.65 10.24 -6.59
CA LYS A 36 12.10 10.02 -6.55
C LYS A 36 12.46 9.19 -5.31
N PRO A 37 13.40 8.23 -5.41
CA PRO A 37 13.85 7.43 -4.27
C PRO A 37 14.29 8.28 -3.06
N ASP A 38 14.96 9.41 -3.31
CA ASP A 38 15.44 10.29 -2.24
C ASP A 38 14.30 10.90 -1.42
N THR A 39 13.15 11.18 -2.05
CA THR A 39 11.96 11.69 -1.35
C THR A 39 11.43 10.66 -0.35
N ILE A 40 11.30 9.40 -0.78
CA ILE A 40 10.84 8.30 0.07
C ILE A 40 11.85 8.01 1.19
N ASN A 41 13.16 7.97 0.86
CA ASN A 41 14.21 7.75 1.86
C ASN A 41 14.22 8.85 2.93
N LYS A 42 14.09 10.11 2.53
CA LYS A 42 14.05 11.25 3.47
C LYS A 42 12.80 11.20 4.34
N ALA A 43 11.62 10.94 3.78
CA ALA A 43 10.38 10.80 4.56
C ALA A 43 10.44 9.61 5.53
N ALA A 44 11.03 8.48 5.10
CA ALA A 44 11.26 7.31 5.95
C ALA A 44 12.24 7.60 7.10
N SER A 45 13.35 8.29 6.83
CA SER A 45 14.36 8.57 7.86
C SER A 45 13.91 9.64 8.85
N THR A 46 13.21 10.67 8.38
CA THR A 46 12.82 11.83 9.21
C THR A 46 11.49 11.66 9.92
N GLY A 47 10.66 10.67 9.55
CA GLY A 47 9.30 10.53 10.09
C GLY A 47 8.30 11.53 9.50
N LYS A 48 8.77 12.49 8.68
CA LYS A 48 7.92 13.54 8.11
C LYS A 48 7.39 13.08 6.75
N VAL A 49 6.21 12.46 6.76
CA VAL A 49 5.47 12.09 5.56
C VAL A 49 4.48 13.21 5.27
N SER A 50 4.50 13.77 4.06
CA SER A 50 3.52 14.80 3.67
C SER A 50 2.16 14.17 3.40
N ASP A 51 1.08 14.93 3.56
CA ASP A 51 -0.28 14.46 3.30
C ASP A 51 -0.45 13.89 1.88
N GLN A 52 0.20 14.50 0.89
CA GLN A 52 0.18 14.01 -0.49
C GLN A 52 0.86 12.65 -0.63
N LEU A 53 1.96 12.41 0.08
CA LEU A 53 2.65 11.13 0.05
C LEU A 53 1.87 10.07 0.83
N SER A 54 1.29 10.43 1.98
CA SER A 54 0.38 9.55 2.73
C SER A 54 -0.81 9.12 1.87
N LYS A 55 -1.44 10.06 1.15
CA LYS A 55 -2.56 9.74 0.27
C LYS A 55 -2.15 8.89 -0.93
N ALA A 56 -0.96 9.12 -1.49
CA ALA A 56 -0.42 8.27 -2.55
C ALA A 56 -0.21 6.82 -2.07
N ILE A 57 0.30 6.63 -0.85
CA ILE A 57 0.47 5.31 -0.24
C ILE A 57 -0.90 4.65 0.00
N GLU A 58 -1.87 5.37 0.54
CA GLU A 58 -3.24 4.87 0.74
C GLU A 58 -3.86 4.38 -0.57
N LEU A 59 -3.78 5.19 -1.63
CA LEU A 59 -4.30 4.83 -2.96
C LEU A 59 -3.58 3.62 -3.56
N TYR A 60 -2.28 3.49 -3.31
CA TYR A 60 -1.51 2.33 -3.74
C TYR A 60 -1.96 1.05 -3.04
N LEU A 61 -2.14 1.08 -1.72
CA LEU A 61 -2.64 -0.05 -0.94
C LEU A 61 -4.06 -0.45 -1.37
N GLU A 62 -4.93 0.54 -1.57
CA GLU A 62 -6.28 0.31 -2.08
C GLU A 62 -6.26 -0.31 -3.49
N ASN A 63 -5.34 0.13 -4.36
CA ASN A 63 -5.18 -0.48 -5.68
C ASN A 63 -4.73 -1.95 -5.60
N LEU A 64 -3.84 -2.30 -4.67
CA LEU A 64 -3.44 -3.68 -4.45
C LEU A 64 -4.61 -4.53 -3.95
N ARG A 65 -5.40 -4.01 -3.01
CA ARG A 65 -6.60 -4.67 -2.48
C ARG A 65 -7.61 -4.96 -3.59
N LEU A 66 -7.94 -3.94 -4.39
CA LEU A 66 -8.89 -4.07 -5.51
C LEU A 66 -8.40 -5.07 -6.57
N LYS A 67 -7.08 -5.16 -6.82
CA LYS A 67 -6.52 -6.16 -7.74
C LYS A 67 -6.68 -7.58 -7.23
N GLU A 68 -6.56 -7.81 -5.93
CA GLU A 68 -6.80 -9.13 -5.35
C GLU A 68 -8.29 -9.50 -5.40
N GLU A 69 -9.18 -8.57 -5.09
CA GLU A 69 -10.64 -8.81 -5.22
C GLU A 69 -11.03 -9.16 -6.66
N LEU A 70 -10.48 -8.45 -7.66
CA LEU A 70 -10.73 -8.76 -9.07
C LEU A 70 -10.28 -10.18 -9.43
N LYS A 71 -9.12 -10.60 -8.91
CA LYS A 71 -8.61 -11.96 -9.13
C LYS A 71 -9.52 -13.02 -8.50
N ASP A 72 -10.08 -12.76 -7.32
CA ASP A 72 -11.06 -13.65 -6.70
C ASP A 72 -12.34 -13.78 -7.54
N PHE A 73 -12.83 -12.66 -8.10
CA PHE A 73 -13.97 -12.67 -9.03
C PHE A 73 -13.67 -13.47 -10.31
N ASP A 74 -12.47 -13.32 -10.87
CA ASP A 74 -12.06 -14.08 -12.06
C ASP A 74 -12.00 -15.59 -11.78
N VAL A 75 -11.53 -15.99 -10.60
CA VAL A 75 -11.52 -17.40 -10.15
C VAL A 75 -12.95 -17.95 -10.04
N ILE A 76 -13.87 -17.18 -9.45
CA ILE A 76 -15.29 -17.57 -9.35
C ILE A 76 -15.88 -17.74 -10.76
N LYS A 77 -15.66 -16.78 -11.65
CA LYS A 77 -16.15 -16.83 -13.04
C LYS A 77 -15.65 -18.06 -13.77
N GLN A 78 -14.35 -18.36 -13.65
CA GLN A 78 -13.76 -19.55 -14.28
C GLN A 78 -14.34 -20.84 -13.70
N THR A 79 -14.54 -20.89 -12.38
CA THR A 79 -15.13 -22.06 -11.71
C THR A 79 -16.56 -22.30 -12.19
N LEU A 80 -17.37 -21.25 -12.28
CA LEU A 80 -18.73 -21.34 -12.81
C LEU A 80 -18.76 -21.82 -14.26
N GLN A 81 -17.87 -21.30 -15.11
CA GLN A 81 -17.75 -21.75 -16.49
C GLN A 81 -17.42 -23.24 -16.55
N ASN A 82 -16.47 -23.72 -15.75
CA ASN A 82 -16.05 -25.12 -15.74
C ASN A 82 -17.14 -26.09 -15.27
N VAL A 83 -18.11 -25.65 -14.47
CA VAL A 83 -19.22 -26.48 -13.97
C VAL A 83 -20.42 -26.49 -14.94
N MET A 84 -20.53 -25.50 -15.83
CA MET A 84 -21.60 -25.40 -16.83
C MET A 84 -21.28 -26.14 -18.15
N VAL A 85 -20.07 -26.70 -18.29
CA VAL A 85 -19.66 -27.55 -19.42
C VAL A 85 -19.68 -29.02 -19.05
#